data_AF-Q38RI0-F1
#
_entry.id   AF-Q38RI0-F1
#
_cell.length_a   1.000
_cell.length_b   1.000
_cell.length_c   1.000
_cell.angle_alpha   90.00
_cell.angle_beta   90.00
_cell.angle_gamma   90.00
#
_symmetry.space_group_name_H-M   'P 1'
#
loop_
_entity.id
_entity.type
_entity.pdbx_description
1 polymer ?
#
loop_
_entity_poly.entity_id
_entity_poly.type
_entity_poly.pdbx_seq_one_letter_code
_entity_poly.pdbx_strand_id
1 'polypeptide(L)'
;IVTGLIGALSQTMLARYTWWLVSTIAFIFVLYYLLTSLRSAASQRSAEVQSTFNTLTVLVAVLWTAYPILWIIGTEGAGVVGLGVET
;
A
#
# COMPACT_ATOMS: atom_id res chain seq x y z
N ILE A 1 -0.18 -4.51 -7.03
CA ILE A 1 -0.33 -5.99 -6.88
C ILE A 1 0.52 -6.73 -7.91
N VAL A 2 0.19 -6.69 -9.21
CA VAL A 2 0.97 -7.41 -10.25
C VAL A 2 2.44 -7.00 -10.28
N THR A 3 2.73 -5.70 -10.25
CA THR A 3 4.11 -5.18 -10.20
C THR A 3 4.85 -5.61 -8.94
N GLY A 4 4.16 -5.69 -7.79
CA GLY A 4 4.70 -6.25 -6.56
C GLY A 4 5.06 -7.75 -6.69
N LEU A 5 4.21 -8.54 -7.35
CA LEU A 5 4.49 -9.95 -7.65
C LEU A 5 5.72 -10.11 -8.55
N ILE A 6 5.83 -9.29 -9.61
CA ILE A 6 7.01 -9.30 -10.49
C ILE A 6 8.28 -8.94 -9.68
N GLY A 7 8.18 -7.96 -8.77
CA GLY A 7 9.27 -7.63 -7.85
C GLY A 7 9.66 -8.81 -6.97
N ALA A 8 8.69 -9.51 -6.37
CA ALA A 8 8.94 -10.66 -5.51
C ALA A 8 9.62 -11.85 -6.23
N LEU A 9 9.33 -12.05 -7.52
CA LEU A 9 9.88 -13.14 -8.33
C LEU A 9 11.17 -12.76 -9.10
N SER A 10 11.58 -11.48 -9.03
CA SER A 10 12.77 -11.00 -9.72
C SER A 10 14.06 -11.56 -9.10
N GLN A 11 15.00 -11.96 -9.96
CA GLN A 11 16.25 -12.64 -9.58
C GLN A 11 17.37 -11.68 -9.19
N THR A 12 17.30 -10.42 -9.61
CA THR A 12 18.31 -9.40 -9.28
C THR A 12 17.74 -8.39 -8.31
N MET A 13 18.55 -8.01 -7.32
CA MET A 13 18.16 -7.06 -6.29
C MET A 13 17.71 -5.70 -6.88
N LEU A 14 18.41 -5.24 -7.93
CA LEU A 14 18.03 -4.03 -8.66
C LEU A 14 16.61 -4.12 -9.23
N ALA A 15 16.25 -5.25 -9.86
CA ALA A 15 14.92 -5.43 -10.41
C ALA A 15 13.85 -5.49 -9.32
N ARG A 16 14.14 -6.17 -8.19
CA ARG A 16 13.24 -6.23 -7.02
C ARG A 16 12.89 -4.83 -6.51
N TYR A 17 13.90 -4.01 -6.22
CA TYR A 17 13.72 -2.62 -5.76
C TYR A 17 13.01 -1.74 -6.78
N THR A 18 13.31 -1.90 -8.07
CA THR A 18 12.67 -1.13 -9.14
C THR A 18 11.18 -1.43 -9.22
N TRP A 19 10.81 -2.72 -9.21
CA TRP A 19 9.41 -3.12 -9.27
C TRP A 19 8.63 -2.77 -8.00
N TRP A 20 9.27 -2.85 -6.83
CA TRP A 20 8.71 -2.34 -5.58
C TRP A 20 8.41 -0.85 -5.67
N LEU A 21 9.33 -0.03 -6.20
CA LEU A 21 9.14 1.41 -6.33
C LEU A 21 7.98 1.71 -7.28
N VAL A 22 7.91 1.04 -8.43
CA VAL A 22 6.81 1.19 -9.39
C VAL A 22 5.46 0.81 -8.73
N SER A 23 5.42 -0.30 -8.00
CA SER A 23 4.21 -0.71 -7.26
C SER A 23 3.81 0.30 -6.19
N THR A 24 4.79 0.88 -5.49
CA THR A 24 4.57 1.86 -4.43
C THR A 24 4.06 3.19 -4.99
N ILE A 25 4.61 3.66 -6.11
CA ILE A 25 4.10 4.84 -6.82
C ILE A 25 2.64 4.63 -7.24
N ALA A 26 2.33 3.47 -7.84
CA ALA A 26 0.95 3.14 -8.21
C ALA A 26 0.01 3.11 -6.98
N PHE A 27 0.48 2.60 -5.84
CA PHE A 27 -0.26 2.63 -4.58
C PHE A 27 -0.48 4.04 -4.05
N ILE A 28 0.51 4.95 -4.16
CA ILE A 28 0.35 6.37 -3.80
C ILE A 28 -0.76 7.02 -4.62
N PHE A 29 -0.89 6.71 -5.91
CA PHE A 29 -2.02 7.18 -6.73
C PHE A 29 -3.36 6.66 -6.21
N VAL A 30 -3.45 5.40 -5.78
CA VAL A 30 -4.66 4.84 -5.17
C VAL A 30 -5.01 5.59 -3.88
N LEU A 31 -4.05 5.82 -2.99
CA LEU A 31 -4.27 6.60 -1.77
C LEU A 31 -4.71 8.04 -2.08
N TYR A 32 -4.10 8.67 -3.09
CA TYR A 32 -4.48 10.01 -3.52
C TYR A 32 -5.96 10.06 -3.91
N TYR A 33 -6.42 9.16 -4.80
CA TYR A 33 -7.83 9.13 -5.22
C TYR A 33 -8.79 8.79 -4.06
N LEU A 34 -8.38 7.90 -3.16
CA LEU A 34 -9.16 7.54 -1.97
C LEU A 34 -9.35 8.76 -1.05
N LEU A 35 -8.26 9.46 -0.74
CA LEU A 35 -8.24 10.57 0.21
C LEU A 35 -8.82 11.89 -0.36
N THR A 36 -8.91 12.00 -1.69
CA THR A 36 -9.43 13.18 -2.39
C THR A 36 -10.79 12.91 -3.05
N SER A 37 -10.81 12.30 -4.24
CA SER A 37 -12.01 12.14 -5.06
C SER A 37 -13.11 11.35 -4.36
N LEU A 38 -12.77 10.20 -3.76
CA LEU A 38 -13.77 9.38 -3.06
C LEU A 38 -14.26 10.05 -1.78
N ARG A 39 -13.35 10.69 -1.03
CA ARG A 39 -13.71 11.47 0.16
C ARG A 39 -14.65 12.64 -0.18
N SER A 40 -14.40 13.32 -1.29
CA SER A 40 -15.28 14.39 -1.80
C SER A 40 -16.63 13.88 -2.30
N ALA A 41 -16.72 12.65 -2.78
CA ALA A 41 -18.00 12.03 -3.13
C ALA A 41 -18.78 11.60 -1.88
N ALA A 42 -18.08 11.09 -0.86
CA ALA A 42 -18.67 10.71 0.42
C ALA A 42 -19.23 11.92 1.18
N SER A 43 -18.58 13.09 1.11
CA SER A 43 -19.06 14.31 1.78
C SER A 43 -20.42 14.82 1.29
N GLN A 44 -20.88 14.36 0.13
CA GLN A 44 -22.20 14.67 -0.43
C GLN A 44 -23.29 13.69 0.05
N ARG A 45 -22.95 12.72 0.90
CA ARG A 45 -23.86 11.72 1.46
C ARG A 45 -24.28 12.07 2.89
N SER A 46 -25.13 11.25 3.51
CA SER A 46 -25.55 11.45 4.90
C SER A 46 -24.35 11.45 5.86
N ALA A 47 -24.52 12.10 7.02
CA ALA A 47 -23.48 12.20 8.05
C ALA A 47 -22.98 10.82 8.52
N GLU A 48 -23.87 9.82 8.59
CA GLU A 48 -23.53 8.44 8.95
C GLU A 48 -22.59 7.77 7.92
N VAL A 49 -22.88 7.97 6.62
CA VAL A 49 -22.02 7.46 5.54
C VAL A 49 -20.66 8.15 5.57
N GLN A 50 -20.63 9.46 5.79
CA GLN A 50 -19.38 10.22 5.91
C GLN A 50 -18.50 9.72 7.07
N SER A 51 -19.09 9.49 8.24
CA SER A 51 -18.37 8.99 9.42
C SER A 51 -17.76 7.61 9.18
N THR A 52 -18.56 6.69 8.63
CA THR A 52 -18.12 5.33 8.28
C THR A 52 -17.01 5.38 7.23
N PHE A 53 -17.19 6.17 6.18
CA PHE A 53 -16.21 6.31 5.11
C PHE A 53 -14.86 6.86 5.63
N ASN A 54 -14.89 7.89 6.48
CA ASN A 54 -13.67 8.46 7.06
C ASN A 54 -12.93 7.44 7.93
N THR A 55 -13.64 6.69 8.77
CA THR A 55 -13.05 5.63 9.60
C THR A 55 -12.37 4.56 8.74
N LEU A 56 -13.08 4.06 7.73
CA LEU A 56 -12.53 3.05 6.82
C LEU A 56 -11.36 3.58 6.00
N THR A 57 -11.42 4.84 5.56
CA THR A 57 -10.33 5.47 4.80
C THR A 57 -9.04 5.56 5.61
N VAL A 58 -9.14 5.93 6.90
CA VAL A 58 -7.97 5.98 7.79
C VAL A 58 -7.41 4.56 8.00
N LEU A 59 -8.27 3.59 8.28
CA LEU A 59 -7.85 2.19 8.45
C LEU A 59 -7.15 1.65 7.20
N VAL A 60 -7.74 1.85 6.02
CA VAL A 60 -7.17 1.44 4.74
C VAL A 60 -5.84 2.13 4.50
N ALA A 61 -5.75 3.45 4.66
CA ALA A 61 -4.52 4.20 4.42
C ALA A 61 -3.36 3.71 5.33
N VAL A 62 -3.63 3.49 6.61
CA VAL A 62 -2.63 3.02 7.58
C VAL A 62 -2.24 1.58 7.28
N LEU A 63 -3.20 0.66 7.24
CA LEU A 63 -2.92 -0.77 7.08
C LEU A 63 -2.29 -1.07 5.72
N TRP A 64 -2.75 -0.42 4.64
CA TRP A 64 -2.21 -0.69 3.31
C TRP A 64 -0.81 -0.11 3.14
N THR A 65 -0.48 1.00 3.82
CA THR A 65 0.88 1.56 3.80
C THR A 65 1.87 0.68 4.57
N ALA A 66 1.42 -0.09 5.55
CA ALA A 66 2.29 -1.05 6.23
C ALA A 66 2.86 -2.12 5.29
N TYR A 67 2.13 -2.52 4.24
CA TYR A 67 2.59 -3.55 3.30
C TYR A 67 3.89 -3.20 2.54
N PRO A 68 3.99 -2.07 1.80
CA PRO A 68 5.24 -1.72 1.11
C PRO A 68 6.40 -1.47 2.08
N ILE A 69 6.11 -1.05 3.33
CA ILE A 69 7.12 -0.90 4.38
C ILE A 69 7.64 -2.26 4.82
N LEU A 70 6.76 -3.20 5.16
CA LEU A 70 7.15 -4.54 5.59
C LEU A 70 7.93 -5.25 4.48
N TRP A 71 7.44 -5.19 3.24
CA TRP A 71 8.08 -5.81 2.08
C TRP A 71 9.51 -5.30 1.86
N ILE A 72 9.78 -4.00 2.04
CA ILE A 72 11.11 -3.44 1.77
C ILE A 72 12.12 -3.75 2.87
N ILE A 73 11.67 -3.90 4.12
CA ILE A 73 12.53 -4.25 5.26
C ILE A 73 12.62 -5.77 5.48
N GLY A 74 11.67 -6.52 4.94
CA GLY A 74 11.54 -7.96 5.04
C GLY A 74 12.46 -8.73 4.11
N THR A 75 12.19 -10.02 3.99
CA THR A 75 13.05 -10.97 3.27
C THR A 75 13.14 -10.69 1.78
N GLU A 76 12.12 -10.04 1.21
CA GLU A 76 12.09 -9.67 -0.20
C GLU A 76 12.97 -8.47 -0.54
N GLY A 77 13.32 -7.63 0.43
CA GLY A 77 14.08 -6.39 0.26
C GLY A 77 15.41 -6.41 1.01
N ALA A 78 15.48 -5.64 2.11
CA ALA A 78 16.70 -5.41 2.86
C ALA A 78 17.09 -6.56 3.81
N GLY A 79 16.16 -7.50 4.09
CA GLY A 79 16.43 -8.66 4.95
C GLY A 79 16.66 -8.31 6.43
N VAL A 80 16.18 -7.14 6.88
CA VAL A 80 16.28 -6.69 8.29
C VAL A 80 15.31 -7.47 9.17
N VAL A 81 14.12 -7.78 8.63
CA VAL A 81 13.10 -8.60 9.29
C VAL A 81 13.16 -10.02 8.69
N GLY A 82 13.30 -11.02 9.55
CA GLY A 82 13.33 -12.42 9.14
C GLY A 82 11.93 -13.01 8.91
N LEU A 83 11.86 -14.10 8.13
CA LEU A 83 10.61 -14.70 7.65
C LEU A 83 9.59 -14.98 8.76
N GLY A 84 10.02 -15.47 9.92
CA GLY A 84 9.11 -15.81 11.02
C GLY A 84 8.42 -14.62 11.68
N VAL A 85 8.90 -13.39 11.47
CA VAL A 85 8.25 -12.15 11.92
C VAL A 85 7.42 -11.51 10.80
N GLU A 86 7.77 -11.79 9.54
CA GLU A 86 7.11 -11.25 8.36
C GLU A 86 5.77 -11.94 8.04
N THR A 87 5.61 -13.22 8.44
CA THR A 87 4.40 -14.04 8.26
C THR A 87 3.48 -14.02 9.48
#